data_AF-A0A8I1D5J9-F1
#
_entry.id   AF-A0A8I1D5J9-F1
#
_cell.length_a   1.000
_cell.length_b   1.000
_cell.length_c   1.000
_cell.angle_alpha   90.00
_cell.angle_beta   90.00
_cell.angle_gamma   90.00
#
_symmetry.space_group_name_H-M   'P 1'
#
loop_
_entity.id
_entity.type
_entity.pdbx_description
1 polymer ?
#
loop_
_entity_poly.entity_id
_entity_poly.type
_entity_poly.pdbx_seq_one_letter_code
_entity_poly.pdbx_strand_id
1 'polypeptide(L)'
;MTITESTDKTGDDMSFFDRWSKREDEELLALAINTTPYNRELGRFDPDAAEHIAPLWIAIRETPRWRNAGLTLENAVEKLTGSMLGERYNDAGEKILSRSTRRSFKRIAADARKDGHSEGAAQLEKLAEAGVIPREETT
;
A
#
# COMPACT_ATOMS: atom_id res chain seq x y z
N MET A 1 4.36 -37.97 37.00
CA MET A 1 4.12 -36.52 36.80
C MET A 1 5.15 -36.03 35.80
N THR A 2 4.76 -35.86 34.54
CA THR A 2 5.60 -35.28 33.48
C THR A 2 4.65 -34.71 32.43
N ILE A 3 4.32 -33.43 32.60
CA ILE A 3 3.65 -32.62 31.59
C ILE A 3 4.79 -32.05 30.75
N THR A 4 4.98 -32.57 29.54
CA THR A 4 5.82 -31.93 28.53
C THR A 4 4.99 -30.87 27.82
N GLU A 5 5.15 -29.62 28.24
CA GLU A 5 4.89 -28.44 27.41
C GLU A 5 5.75 -28.52 26.16
N SER A 6 5.12 -28.37 24.99
CA SER A 6 5.80 -28.18 23.71
C SER A 6 5.08 -27.07 22.94
N THR A 7 5.52 -25.84 23.23
CA THR A 7 5.79 -24.75 22.28
C THR A 7 4.90 -24.60 21.04
N ASP A 8 4.08 -23.56 21.10
CA ASP A 8 4.02 -22.44 20.16
C ASP A 8 3.89 -22.75 18.65
N LYS A 9 2.65 -22.67 18.15
CA LYS A 9 2.30 -22.52 16.73
C LYS A 9 1.43 -21.28 16.57
N THR A 10 2.03 -20.10 16.66
CA THR A 10 1.36 -18.80 16.44
C THR A 10 1.96 -18.04 15.24
N GLY A 11 2.48 -18.77 14.25
CA GLY A 11 3.14 -18.19 13.07
C GLY A 11 2.31 -18.16 11.77
N ASP A 12 1.30 -19.03 11.61
CA ASP A 12 0.59 -19.19 10.32
C ASP A 12 -0.80 -18.52 10.28
N ASP A 13 -1.50 -18.39 11.42
CA ASP A 13 -2.86 -17.84 11.46
C ASP A 13 -2.91 -16.35 11.08
N MET A 14 -1.92 -15.55 11.50
CA MET A 14 -1.87 -14.12 11.17
C MET A 14 -1.82 -13.87 9.65
N SER A 15 -1.16 -14.74 8.88
CA SER A 15 -1.00 -14.55 7.44
C SER A 15 -2.30 -14.77 6.65
N PHE A 16 -3.17 -15.66 7.13
CA PHE A 16 -4.44 -15.99 6.51
C PHE A 16 -5.47 -14.89 6.76
N PHE A 17 -5.63 -14.46 8.02
CA PHE A 17 -6.53 -13.36 8.37
C PHE A 17 -6.09 -12.03 7.73
N ASP A 18 -4.80 -11.74 7.69
CA ASP A 18 -4.27 -10.56 6.99
C ASP A 18 -4.57 -10.58 5.49
N ARG A 19 -4.48 -11.76 4.85
CA ARG A 19 -4.75 -11.90 3.42
C ARG A 19 -6.23 -11.79 3.10
N TRP A 20 -7.09 -12.29 3.98
CA TRP A 20 -8.54 -12.20 3.85
C TRP A 20 -9.02 -10.76 4.07
N SER A 21 -8.58 -10.11 5.16
CA SER A 21 -8.86 -8.69 5.42
C SER A 21 -8.32 -7.79 4.31
N LYS A 22 -7.11 -8.06 3.78
CA LYS A 22 -6.56 -7.37 2.59
C LYS A 22 -7.53 -7.43 1.40
N ARG A 23 -8.11 -8.60 1.13
CA ARG A 23 -9.00 -8.77 -0.01
C ARG A 23 -10.31 -8.01 0.18
N GLU A 24 -10.90 -8.08 1.37
CA GLU A 24 -12.11 -7.33 1.71
C GLU A 24 -11.89 -5.82 1.59
N ASP A 25 -10.79 -5.30 2.12
CA ASP A 25 -10.43 -3.88 2.03
C ASP A 25 -10.25 -3.41 0.57
N GLU A 26 -9.70 -4.26 -0.29
CA GLU A 26 -9.56 -3.99 -1.74
C GLU A 26 -10.90 -4.01 -2.47
N GLU A 27 -11.76 -4.96 -2.15
CA GLU A 27 -13.11 -5.07 -2.72
C GLU A 27 -13.98 -3.87 -2.30
N LEU A 28 -13.90 -3.44 -1.03
CA LEU A 28 -14.59 -2.26 -0.53
C LEU A 28 -14.11 -0.97 -1.20
N LEU A 29 -12.79 -0.80 -1.37
CA LEU A 29 -12.25 0.34 -2.08
C LEU A 29 -12.67 0.34 -3.56
N ALA A 30 -12.63 -0.81 -4.23
CA ALA A 30 -13.07 -0.95 -5.61
C ALA A 30 -14.56 -0.59 -5.78
N LEU A 31 -15.40 -1.03 -4.83
CA LEU A 31 -16.82 -0.67 -4.81
C LEU A 31 -16.99 0.85 -4.66
N ALA A 32 -16.33 1.46 -3.68
CA ALA A 32 -16.44 2.89 -3.42
C ALA A 32 -15.92 3.75 -4.58
N ILE A 33 -14.89 3.29 -5.29
CA ILE A 33 -14.41 3.91 -6.53
C ILE A 33 -15.50 3.84 -7.60
N ASN A 34 -16.08 2.67 -7.86
CA ASN A 34 -17.10 2.54 -8.91
C ASN A 34 -18.35 3.39 -8.63
N THR A 35 -18.70 3.59 -7.36
CA THR A 35 -19.84 4.41 -6.97
C THR A 35 -19.52 5.91 -6.95
N THR A 36 -18.26 6.35 -6.92
CA THR A 36 -17.94 7.78 -6.79
C THR A 36 -18.32 8.58 -8.03
N PRO A 37 -18.69 9.88 -7.89
CA PRO A 37 -19.13 10.72 -9.01
C PRO A 37 -18.12 10.85 -10.16
N TYR A 38 -16.82 10.62 -9.90
CA TYR A 38 -15.77 10.60 -10.93
C TYR A 38 -15.99 9.48 -11.97
N ASN A 39 -16.60 8.35 -11.58
CA ASN A 39 -16.94 7.25 -12.49
C ASN A 39 -18.29 7.43 -13.21
N ARG A 40 -18.96 8.56 -13.01
CA ARG A 40 -20.22 8.91 -13.71
C ARG A 40 -20.03 9.02 -15.22
N GLU A 41 -18.90 9.55 -15.66
CA GLU A 41 -18.56 9.68 -17.09
C GLU A 41 -18.26 8.33 -17.74
N LEU A 42 -17.91 7.31 -16.95
CA LEU A 42 -17.60 5.96 -17.40
C LEU A 42 -18.82 5.01 -17.40
N GLY A 43 -20.01 5.52 -17.04
CA GLY A 43 -21.25 4.74 -17.03
C GLY A 43 -21.32 3.66 -15.95
N ARG A 44 -20.44 3.71 -14.94
CA ARG A 44 -20.35 2.75 -13.83
C ARG A 44 -20.99 3.27 -12.53
N PHE A 45 -21.52 4.48 -12.58
CA PHE A 45 -22.10 5.18 -11.45
C PHE A 45 -23.51 4.69 -11.17
N ASP A 46 -23.72 4.19 -9.96
CA ASP A 46 -25.03 3.88 -9.41
C ASP A 46 -25.51 5.10 -8.57
N PRO A 47 -26.54 5.83 -9.04
CA PRO A 47 -27.07 7.01 -8.35
C PRO A 47 -27.72 6.67 -6.99
N ASP A 48 -28.24 5.46 -6.82
CA ASP A 48 -28.86 5.03 -5.57
C ASP A 48 -27.80 4.68 -4.51
N ALA A 49 -26.61 4.30 -4.96
CA ALA A 49 -25.46 4.08 -4.07
C ALA A 49 -24.84 5.40 -3.55
N ALA A 50 -25.13 6.55 -4.17
CA ALA A 50 -24.50 7.84 -3.90
C ALA A 50 -24.70 8.33 -2.46
N GLU A 51 -25.88 8.11 -1.88
CA GLU A 51 -26.20 8.50 -0.49
C GLU A 51 -25.37 7.74 0.55
N HIS A 52 -24.85 6.55 0.20
CA HIS A 52 -24.07 5.70 1.10
C HIS A 52 -22.55 5.85 0.94
N ILE A 53 -22.09 6.62 -0.05
CA ILE A 53 -20.66 6.73 -0.39
C ILE A 53 -19.87 7.46 0.69
N ALA A 54 -20.39 8.56 1.24
CA ALA A 54 -19.62 9.35 2.18
C ALA A 54 -19.29 8.57 3.47
N PRO A 55 -20.25 7.87 4.12
CA PRO A 55 -19.93 6.98 5.25
C PRO A 55 -19.00 5.83 4.87
N LEU A 56 -19.21 5.18 3.72
CA LEU A 56 -18.35 4.09 3.24
C LEU A 56 -16.92 4.57 3.02
N TRP A 57 -16.75 5.72 2.37
CA TRP A 57 -15.45 6.33 2.11
C TRP A 57 -14.72 6.69 3.40
N ILE A 58 -15.43 7.23 4.39
CA ILE A 58 -14.90 7.50 5.74
C ILE A 58 -14.44 6.20 6.40
N ALA A 59 -15.26 5.14 6.36
CA ALA A 59 -14.87 3.86 6.96
C ALA A 59 -13.61 3.28 6.29
N ILE A 60 -13.55 3.28 4.96
CA ILE A 60 -12.42 2.77 4.18
C ILE A 60 -11.14 3.53 4.51
N ARG A 61 -11.15 4.89 4.48
CA ARG A 61 -9.93 5.68 4.72
C ARG A 61 -9.37 5.52 6.14
N GLU A 62 -10.19 5.17 7.12
CA GLU A 62 -9.76 4.99 8.51
C GLU A 62 -9.15 3.60 8.76
N THR A 63 -9.36 2.62 7.86
CA THR A 63 -8.65 1.34 7.96
C THR A 63 -7.14 1.56 7.95
N PRO A 64 -6.35 0.87 8.80
CA PRO A 64 -4.90 1.09 8.90
C PRO A 64 -4.21 1.01 7.54
N ARG A 65 -4.64 0.07 6.70
CA ARG A 65 -4.13 -0.11 5.34
C ARG A 65 -4.24 1.16 4.49
N TRP A 66 -5.45 1.72 4.36
CA TRP A 66 -5.70 2.86 3.49
C TRP A 66 -5.27 4.19 4.13
N ARG A 67 -5.40 4.30 5.46
CA ARG A 67 -4.89 5.42 6.25
C ARG A 67 -3.37 5.57 6.09
N ASN A 68 -2.63 4.48 6.26
CA ASN A 68 -1.18 4.46 6.10
C ASN A 68 -0.78 4.72 4.65
N ALA A 69 -1.55 4.21 3.67
CA ALA A 69 -1.31 4.48 2.26
C ALA A 69 -1.57 5.94 1.84
N GLY A 70 -2.21 6.74 2.69
CA GLY A 70 -2.61 8.12 2.39
C GLY A 70 -3.71 8.19 1.34
N LEU A 71 -4.71 7.31 1.44
CA LEU A 71 -5.83 7.24 0.50
C LEU A 71 -6.61 8.56 0.44
N THR A 72 -6.76 9.11 -0.76
CA THR A 72 -7.63 10.24 -1.11
C THR A 72 -8.53 9.84 -2.27
N LEU A 73 -9.56 10.64 -2.56
CA LEU A 73 -10.44 10.39 -3.70
C LEU A 73 -9.65 10.42 -5.02
N GLU A 74 -8.68 11.32 -5.12
CA GLU A 74 -7.87 11.56 -6.32
C GLU A 74 -6.88 10.42 -6.60
N ASN A 75 -6.31 9.82 -5.54
CA ASN A 75 -5.32 8.75 -5.68
C ASN A 75 -5.90 7.33 -5.47
N ALA A 76 -7.21 7.21 -5.31
CA ALA A 76 -7.88 5.96 -4.93
C ALA A 76 -7.54 4.77 -5.85
N VAL A 77 -7.60 5.01 -7.16
CA VAL A 77 -7.28 4.02 -8.19
C VAL A 77 -5.82 3.61 -8.14
N GLU A 78 -4.93 4.57 -7.93
CA GLU A 78 -3.49 4.32 -7.81
C GLU A 78 -3.18 3.46 -6.58
N LYS A 79 -3.75 3.82 -5.41
CA LYS A 79 -3.53 3.07 -4.16
C LYS A 79 -4.12 1.66 -4.22
N LEU A 80 -5.29 1.50 -4.83
CA LEU A 80 -5.86 0.17 -5.09
C LEU A 80 -4.93 -0.67 -5.97
N THR A 81 -4.49 -0.11 -7.10
CA THR A 81 -3.58 -0.78 -8.04
C THR A 81 -2.26 -1.17 -7.37
N GLY A 82 -1.65 -0.24 -6.63
CA GLY A 82 -0.43 -0.50 -5.86
C GLY A 82 -0.63 -1.62 -4.83
N SER A 83 -1.75 -1.62 -4.12
CA SER A 83 -2.07 -2.67 -3.15
C SER A 83 -2.20 -4.06 -3.81
N MET A 84 -2.83 -4.14 -4.99
CA MET A 84 -2.93 -5.37 -5.78
C MET A 84 -1.55 -5.85 -6.27
N LEU A 85 -0.65 -4.92 -6.60
CA LEU A 85 0.75 -5.20 -6.94
C LEU A 85 1.62 -5.54 -5.72
N GLY A 86 1.05 -5.52 -4.51
CA GLY A 86 1.72 -5.91 -3.28
C GLY A 86 2.49 -4.79 -2.58
N GLU A 87 2.22 -3.53 -2.94
CA GLU A 87 2.75 -2.38 -2.21
C GLU A 87 2.25 -2.37 -0.76
N ARG A 88 3.13 -1.96 0.16
CA ARG A 88 2.82 -1.88 1.59
C ARG A 88 3.32 -0.57 2.16
N TYR A 89 2.65 -0.11 3.21
CA TYR A 89 2.96 1.13 3.92
C TYR A 89 3.10 0.81 5.41
N ASN A 90 4.04 1.45 6.09
CA ASN A 90 4.18 1.34 7.55
C ASN A 90 3.22 2.31 8.28
N ASP A 91 3.21 2.29 9.61
CA ASP A 91 2.32 3.15 10.41
C ASP A 91 2.63 4.65 10.32
N ALA A 92 3.83 5.01 9.87
CA ALA A 92 4.21 6.39 9.53
C ALA A 92 3.73 6.80 8.12
N GLY A 93 3.14 5.87 7.37
CA GLY A 93 2.69 6.06 6.00
C GLY A 93 3.80 6.04 4.95
N GLU A 94 4.98 5.54 5.29
CA GLU A 94 6.10 5.38 4.37
C GLU A 94 5.92 4.09 3.56
N LYS A 95 6.17 4.17 2.25
CA LYS A 95 6.05 3.03 1.34
C LYS A 95 7.21 2.07 1.55
N ILE A 96 6.94 0.85 1.98
CA ILE A 96 7.93 -0.19 2.23
C ILE A 96 8.46 -0.74 0.91
N LEU A 97 9.77 -0.70 0.74
CA LEU A 97 10.44 -1.24 -0.43
C LEU A 97 10.69 -2.75 -0.30
N SER A 98 10.23 -3.48 -1.31
CA SER A 98 10.53 -4.90 -1.43
C SER A 98 12.04 -5.16 -1.52
N ARG A 99 12.47 -6.37 -1.15
CA ARG A 99 13.88 -6.77 -1.27
C ARG A 99 14.38 -6.71 -2.72
N SER A 100 13.54 -7.02 -3.70
CA SER A 100 13.90 -6.92 -5.12
C SER A 100 14.06 -5.47 -5.55
N THR A 101 13.15 -4.57 -5.17
CA THR A 101 13.25 -3.13 -5.47
C THR A 101 14.53 -2.53 -4.91
N ARG A 102 14.88 -2.84 -3.65
CA ARG A 102 16.13 -2.39 -3.03
C ARG A 102 17.36 -2.87 -3.80
N ARG A 103 17.39 -4.13 -4.26
CA ARG A 103 18.50 -4.64 -5.10
C ARG A 103 18.57 -3.92 -6.44
N SER A 104 17.43 -3.66 -7.07
CA SER A 104 17.36 -2.91 -8.32
C SER A 104 17.92 -1.50 -8.14
N PHE A 105 17.57 -0.79 -7.06
CA PHE A 105 18.13 0.53 -6.76
C PHE A 105 19.64 0.51 -6.57
N LYS A 106 20.19 -0.46 -5.83
CA LYS A 106 21.65 -0.62 -5.69
C LYS A 106 22.35 -0.86 -7.03
N ARG A 107 21.75 -1.67 -7.91
CA ARG A 107 22.28 -1.91 -9.25
C ARG A 107 22.27 -0.64 -10.09
N ILE A 108 21.13 0.06 -10.13
CA ILE A 108 20.99 1.32 -10.87
C ILE A 108 21.95 2.38 -10.34
N ALA A 109 22.14 2.46 -9.02
CA ALA A 109 23.11 3.37 -8.42
C ALA A 109 24.55 3.05 -8.86
N ALA A 110 24.92 1.76 -8.91
CA ALA A 110 26.24 1.34 -9.36
C ALA A 110 26.48 1.71 -10.85
N ASP A 111 25.46 1.58 -11.69
CA ASP A 111 25.55 1.97 -13.10
C ASP A 111 25.59 3.50 -13.26
N ALA A 112 24.74 4.23 -12.54
CA ALA A 112 24.76 5.70 -12.51
C ALA A 112 26.12 6.27 -12.06
N ARG A 113 26.82 5.61 -11.12
CA ARG A 113 28.19 6.01 -10.76
C ARG A 113 29.18 5.84 -11.90
N LYS A 114 29.08 4.76 -12.67
CA LYS A 114 29.95 4.54 -13.84
C LYS A 114 29.73 5.61 -14.90
N ASP A 115 28.49 6.07 -15.03
CA ASP A 115 28.08 7.10 -15.98
C ASP A 115 28.36 8.54 -15.49
N GLY A 116 28.94 8.69 -14.29
CA GLY A 116 29.31 10.00 -13.71
C GLY A 116 28.20 10.71 -12.94
N HIS A 117 27.02 10.10 -12.77
CA HIS A 117 25.90 10.63 -11.99
C HIS A 117 26.02 10.27 -10.50
N SER A 118 27.03 10.83 -9.83
CA SER A 118 27.36 10.52 -8.44
C SER A 118 26.26 10.89 -7.43
N GLU A 119 25.59 12.02 -7.63
CA GLU A 119 24.52 12.49 -6.73
C GLU A 119 23.28 11.58 -6.78
N GLY A 120 22.78 11.30 -8.00
CA GLY A 120 21.63 10.40 -8.18
C GLY A 120 21.91 8.98 -7.70
N ALA A 121 23.15 8.49 -7.87
CA ALA A 121 23.56 7.21 -7.31
C ALA A 121 23.52 7.19 -5.77
N ALA A 122 24.01 8.24 -5.11
CA ALA A 122 23.99 8.35 -3.65
C ALA A 122 22.56 8.39 -3.10
N GLN A 123 21.64 9.09 -3.78
CA GLN A 123 20.23 9.13 -3.41
C GLN A 123 19.56 7.75 -3.51
N LEU A 124 19.80 7.03 -4.61
CA LEU A 124 19.26 5.68 -4.80
C LEU A 124 19.78 4.67 -3.77
N GLU A 125 21.04 4.77 -3.37
CA GLU A 125 21.60 3.94 -2.30
C GLU A 125 20.98 4.26 -0.95
N LYS A 126 20.84 5.55 -0.63
CA LYS A 126 20.17 5.99 0.59
C LYS A 126 18.75 5.43 0.67
N LEU A 127 17.99 5.46 -0.43
CA LEU A 127 16.64 4.86 -0.50
C LEU A 127 16.69 3.33 -0.35
N ALA A 128 17.65 2.67 -0.99
CA ALA A 128 17.81 1.22 -0.90
C ALA A 128 18.18 0.75 0.52
N GLU A 129 18.96 1.55 1.25
CA GLU A 129 19.36 1.31 2.64
C GLU A 129 18.22 1.59 3.62
N ALA A 130 17.55 2.74 3.48
CA ALA A 130 16.38 3.08 4.28
C ALA A 130 15.27 2.04 4.13
N GLY A 131 15.09 1.50 2.92
CA GLY A 131 14.11 0.47 2.62
C GLY A 131 12.67 0.94 2.69
N VAL A 132 12.47 2.25 2.76
CA VAL A 132 11.19 2.94 2.71
C VAL A 132 11.31 4.16 1.81
N ILE A 133 10.20 4.55 1.17
CA ILE A 133 10.06 5.85 0.51
C ILE A 133 9.17 6.70 1.43
N PRO A 134 9.60 7.91 1.83
CA PRO A 134 8.80 8.80 2.65
C PRO A 134 7.45 9.07 2.00
N ARG A 135 6.43 9.33 2.82
CA ARG A 135 5.16 9.83 2.31
C ARG A 135 5.41 11.18 1.63
N GLU A 136 4.91 11.33 0.40
CA GLU A 136 4.89 12.65 -0.23
C GLU A 136 3.95 13.55 0.58
N GLU A 137 4.51 14.54 1.26
CA GLU A 137 3.73 15.61 1.89
C GLU A 137 3.17 16.48 0.77
N THR A 138 1.92 16.21 0.37
CA THR A 138 1.13 17.20 -0.38
C THR A 138 0.93 18.41 0.51
N THR A 139 1.73 19.45 0.27
CA THR A 139 1.61 20.77 0.91
C THR A 139 0.48 21.56 0.27
#